data_AF-A0A426XTR5-F1
#
_entry.id   AF-A0A426XTR5-F1
#
_cell.length_a   1.000
_cell.length_b   1.000
_cell.length_c   1.000
_cell.angle_alpha   90.00
_cell.angle_beta   90.00
_cell.angle_gamma   90.00
#
_symmetry.space_group_name_H-M   'P 1'
#
loop_
_entity.id
_entity.type
_entity.pdbx_description
1 polymer ?
#
loop_
_entity_poly.entity_id
_entity_poly.type
_entity_poly.pdbx_seq_one_letter_code
_entity_poly.pdbx_strand_id
1 'polypeptide(L)'
;MALDLFLLAGMVFDDNAAAADRGRVVSVSMFVAVLCLCVVVGHLLEENRWTNESITAIVIGCIVGTIILVTSKGKNSHIVRFDQELFFMYLLPPIIFNAGFQVKKKQFFHNFLTILLFGIVGIFISFAIISAGSWKLFPKIGFTGLSIQEYLALGAIFSSTDTVCTLQVLHQDDTPRLYSLVFGEGVVNDATSIVLFNAIQKLDVSKLEGWAVLHVFGHFLYLFSTSTILGIAIGLLTSYALRVLYFGSRHSTDREIALMVLMAYLSYMMAELSQLSGILTVFFCGIVMSHYAWHNVTENSRITTRYPVNACDRQNWNVANCLLYFN
;
A
#
# COMPACT_ATOMS: atom_id res chain seq x y z
N MET A 1 10.33 -19.83 -28.82
CA MET A 1 9.25 -20.77 -29.24
C MET A 1 7.91 -20.46 -28.59
N ALA A 2 7.78 -20.46 -27.25
CA ALA A 2 6.51 -20.06 -26.60
C ALA A 2 6.21 -18.54 -26.69
N LEU A 3 7.27 -17.70 -26.64
CA LEU A 3 7.16 -16.24 -26.82
C LEU A 3 6.76 -15.85 -28.25
N ASP A 4 7.23 -16.60 -29.25
CA ASP A 4 6.98 -16.33 -30.67
C ASP A 4 5.54 -16.68 -31.07
N LEU A 5 4.95 -17.71 -30.45
CA LEU A 5 3.58 -18.13 -30.71
C LEU A 5 2.54 -17.10 -30.19
N PHE A 6 2.86 -16.41 -29.11
CA PHE A 6 1.99 -15.38 -28.52
C PHE A 6 2.06 -14.04 -29.27
N LEU A 7 3.25 -13.71 -29.80
CA LEU A 7 3.44 -12.53 -30.67
C LEU A 7 2.77 -12.72 -32.04
N LEU A 8 2.75 -13.94 -32.59
CA LEU A 8 2.10 -14.22 -33.87
C LEU A 8 0.56 -14.23 -33.78
N ALA A 9 -0.01 -14.63 -32.64
CA ALA A 9 -1.46 -14.59 -32.43
C ALA A 9 -2.03 -13.16 -32.33
N GLY A 10 -1.19 -12.17 -32.04
CA GLY A 10 -1.59 -10.77 -31.90
C GLY A 10 -1.67 -9.95 -33.20
N MET A 11 -1.32 -10.52 -34.37
CA MET A 11 -1.17 -9.75 -35.62
C MET A 11 -2.27 -9.93 -36.67
N VAL A 12 -3.36 -10.65 -36.39
CA VAL A 12 -4.43 -10.84 -37.39
C VAL A 12 -5.80 -10.64 -36.74
N PHE A 13 -6.65 -9.84 -37.41
CA PHE A 13 -8.08 -9.53 -37.18
C PHE A 13 -8.43 -8.15 -36.59
N ASP A 14 -8.72 -7.26 -37.54
CA ASP A 14 -9.20 -5.87 -37.45
C ASP A 14 -10.66 -5.79 -36.96
N ASP A 15 -10.93 -4.84 -36.04
CA ASP A 15 -12.20 -4.10 -35.88
C ASP A 15 -12.12 -3.15 -34.66
N ASN A 16 -12.43 -1.87 -34.91
CA ASN A 16 -11.91 -0.72 -34.16
C ASN A 16 -12.52 -0.44 -32.77
N ALA A 17 -13.63 -1.08 -32.38
CA ALA A 17 -14.17 -0.97 -31.00
C ALA A 17 -13.57 -2.04 -30.07
N ALA A 18 -13.33 -3.24 -30.61
CA ALA A 18 -12.67 -4.33 -29.90
C ALA A 18 -11.16 -4.09 -29.72
N ALA A 19 -10.56 -3.12 -30.42
CA ALA A 19 -9.13 -2.80 -30.30
C ALA A 19 -8.76 -2.17 -28.96
N ALA A 20 -9.63 -1.34 -28.36
CA ALA A 20 -9.39 -0.70 -27.07
C ALA A 20 -9.51 -1.69 -25.90
N ASP A 21 -10.54 -2.53 -25.91
CA ASP A 21 -10.69 -3.62 -24.93
C ASP A 21 -9.61 -4.68 -25.10
N ARG A 22 -9.20 -5.02 -26.35
CA ARG A 22 -8.04 -5.87 -26.61
C ARG A 22 -6.75 -5.28 -26.07
N GLY A 23 -6.54 -3.97 -26.21
CA GLY A 23 -5.38 -3.27 -25.62
C GLY A 23 -5.32 -3.46 -24.10
N ARG A 24 -6.44 -3.25 -23.40
CA ARG A 24 -6.53 -3.48 -21.94
C ARG A 24 -6.28 -4.93 -21.56
N VAL A 25 -6.88 -5.89 -22.27
CA VAL A 25 -6.70 -7.32 -22.01
C VAL A 25 -5.23 -7.73 -22.20
N VAL A 26 -4.56 -7.23 -23.24
CA VAL A 26 -3.13 -7.48 -23.49
C VAL A 26 -2.27 -6.87 -22.38
N SER A 27 -2.55 -5.63 -21.95
CA SER A 27 -1.82 -4.98 -20.84
C SER A 27 -1.96 -5.76 -19.54
N VAL A 28 -3.18 -6.18 -19.18
CA VAL A 28 -3.44 -6.98 -17.98
C VAL A 28 -2.79 -8.36 -18.09
N SER A 29 -2.86 -9.00 -19.26
CA SER A 29 -2.24 -10.32 -19.49
C SER A 29 -0.71 -10.26 -19.37
N MET A 30 -0.09 -9.22 -19.92
CA MET A 30 1.36 -8.99 -19.76
C MET A 30 1.72 -8.73 -18.30
N PHE A 31 0.94 -7.91 -17.58
CA PHE A 31 1.17 -7.66 -16.16
C PHE A 31 1.09 -8.94 -15.33
N VAL A 32 0.04 -9.75 -15.53
CA VAL A 32 -0.12 -11.04 -14.85
C VAL A 32 1.03 -11.99 -15.20
N ALA A 33 1.45 -12.05 -16.47
CA ALA A 33 2.59 -12.87 -16.88
C ALA A 33 3.90 -12.43 -16.20
N VAL A 34 4.12 -11.12 -16.06
CA VAL A 34 5.28 -10.57 -15.34
C VAL A 34 5.19 -10.89 -13.86
N LEU A 35 4.03 -10.77 -13.23
CA LEU A 35 3.85 -11.17 -11.82
C LEU A 35 4.13 -12.66 -11.62
N CYS A 36 3.60 -13.53 -12.49
CA CYS A 36 3.89 -14.96 -12.44
C CYS A 36 5.39 -15.24 -12.60
N LEU A 37 6.06 -14.55 -13.53
CA LEU A 37 7.52 -14.66 -13.70
C LEU A 37 8.26 -14.21 -12.44
N CYS A 38 7.88 -13.08 -11.84
CA CYS A 38 8.46 -12.59 -10.59
C CYS A 38 8.30 -13.60 -9.46
N VAL A 39 7.12 -14.21 -9.30
CA VAL A 39 6.86 -15.24 -8.28
C VAL A 39 7.71 -16.49 -8.52
N VAL A 40 7.74 -17.00 -9.75
CA VAL A 40 8.52 -18.21 -10.08
C VAL A 40 10.01 -17.98 -9.89
N VAL A 41 10.54 -16.85 -10.38
CA VAL A 41 11.95 -16.51 -10.24
C VAL A 41 12.30 -16.18 -8.79
N GLY A 42 11.41 -15.50 -8.05
CA GLY A 42 11.56 -15.25 -6.63
C GLY A 42 11.69 -16.56 -5.84
N HIS A 43 10.82 -17.53 -6.10
CA HIS A 43 10.88 -18.84 -5.45
C HIS A 43 12.13 -19.64 -5.82
N LEU A 44 12.56 -19.61 -7.09
CA LEU A 44 13.81 -20.26 -7.51
C LEU A 44 15.07 -19.62 -6.90
N LEU A 45 15.01 -18.33 -6.58
CA LEU A 45 16.10 -17.59 -5.94
C LEU A 45 16.02 -17.59 -4.41
N GLU A 46 14.99 -18.20 -3.83
CA GLU A 46 14.78 -18.31 -2.38
C GLU A 46 15.90 -19.10 -1.68
N GLU A 47 16.54 -20.04 -2.38
CA GLU A 47 17.72 -20.75 -1.87
C GLU A 47 18.95 -19.84 -1.72
N ASN A 48 18.97 -18.68 -2.37
CA ASN A 48 20.13 -17.80 -2.39
C ASN A 48 20.01 -16.67 -1.35
N ARG A 49 20.80 -16.77 -0.27
CA ARG A 49 20.78 -15.84 0.89
C ARG A 49 21.03 -14.35 0.59
N TRP A 50 21.42 -14.01 -0.64
CA TRP A 50 21.86 -12.66 -1.01
C TRP A 50 20.79 -11.84 -1.74
N THR A 51 19.68 -12.45 -2.16
CA THR A 51 18.64 -11.79 -2.96
C THR A 51 17.36 -11.62 -2.17
N ASN A 52 17.00 -10.37 -1.87
CA ASN A 52 15.66 -10.04 -1.35
C ASN A 52 14.65 -10.11 -2.52
N GLU A 53 13.45 -10.63 -2.26
CA GLU A 53 12.36 -10.77 -3.23
C GLU A 53 12.05 -9.43 -3.92
N SER A 54 12.05 -8.33 -3.15
CA SER A 54 11.80 -6.98 -3.66
C SER A 54 12.84 -6.49 -4.67
N ILE A 55 14.13 -6.79 -4.42
CA ILE A 55 15.22 -6.42 -5.36
C ILE A 55 15.08 -7.23 -6.65
N THR A 56 14.77 -8.52 -6.52
CA THR A 56 14.56 -9.43 -7.65
C THR A 56 13.40 -8.95 -8.52
N ALA A 57 12.27 -8.58 -7.92
CA ALA A 57 11.10 -8.05 -8.61
C ALA A 57 11.41 -6.75 -9.36
N ILE A 58 12.15 -5.81 -8.74
CA ILE A 58 12.57 -4.55 -9.39
C ILE A 58 13.46 -4.85 -10.59
N VAL A 59 14.46 -5.71 -10.45
CA VAL A 59 15.40 -6.06 -11.53
C VAL A 59 14.66 -6.73 -12.70
N ILE A 60 13.77 -7.69 -12.42
CA ILE A 60 12.94 -8.33 -13.46
C ILE A 60 12.06 -7.30 -14.15
N GLY A 61 11.39 -6.42 -13.39
CA GLY A 61 10.58 -5.33 -13.92
C GLY A 61 11.37 -4.41 -14.85
N CYS A 62 12.58 -4.01 -14.46
CA CYS A 62 13.47 -3.20 -15.29
C CYS A 62 13.91 -3.92 -16.57
N ILE A 63 14.26 -5.21 -16.49
CA ILE A 63 14.67 -6.01 -17.64
C ILE A 63 13.51 -6.16 -18.63
N VAL A 64 12.33 -6.56 -18.14
CA VAL A 64 11.13 -6.71 -18.98
C VAL A 64 10.72 -5.37 -19.58
N GLY A 65 10.69 -4.30 -18.79
CA GLY A 65 10.39 -2.94 -19.27
C GLY A 65 11.36 -2.49 -20.37
N THR A 66 12.65 -2.80 -20.23
CA THR A 66 13.68 -2.49 -21.25
C THR A 66 13.47 -3.32 -22.52
N ILE A 67 13.18 -4.61 -22.40
CA ILE A 67 12.89 -5.50 -23.55
C ILE A 67 11.68 -4.98 -24.33
N ILE A 68 10.62 -4.56 -23.63
CA ILE A 68 9.41 -3.99 -24.25
C ILE A 68 9.73 -2.68 -24.95
N LEU A 69 10.50 -1.78 -24.32
CA LEU A 69 10.89 -0.49 -24.89
C LEU A 69 11.68 -0.67 -26.19
N VAL A 70 12.66 -1.57 -26.19
CA VAL A 70 13.50 -1.89 -27.36
C VAL A 70 12.69 -2.54 -28.47
N THR A 71 11.85 -3.53 -28.14
CA THR A 71 11.01 -4.24 -29.11
C THR A 71 9.96 -3.33 -29.73
N SER A 72 9.42 -2.39 -28.94
CA SER A 72 8.41 -1.42 -29.39
C SER A 72 8.99 -0.23 -30.17
N LYS A 73 10.33 -0.10 -30.28
CA LYS A 73 11.01 1.05 -30.92
C LYS A 73 10.50 2.42 -30.44
N GLY A 74 10.09 2.51 -29.18
CA GLY A 74 9.54 3.74 -28.57
C GLY A 74 8.16 4.19 -29.05
N LYS A 75 7.47 3.44 -29.93
CA LYS A 75 6.18 3.86 -30.50
C LYS A 75 4.95 3.51 -29.66
N ASN A 76 4.99 2.44 -28.86
CA ASN A 76 3.87 1.95 -28.06
C ASN A 76 4.21 1.88 -26.56
N SER A 77 4.75 2.96 -26.00
CA SER A 77 5.02 3.07 -24.54
C SER A 77 3.76 2.82 -23.68
N HIS A 78 2.57 3.05 -24.24
CA HIS A 78 1.30 2.86 -23.53
C HIS A 78 0.78 1.41 -23.48
N ILE A 79 1.42 0.43 -24.12
CA ILE A 79 0.97 -0.98 -24.09
C ILE A 79 1.04 -1.59 -22.68
N VAL A 80 1.88 -1.06 -21.80
CA VAL A 80 1.95 -1.46 -20.38
C VAL A 80 1.78 -0.23 -19.50
N ARG A 81 0.74 0.56 -19.75
CA ARG A 81 0.36 1.61 -18.80
C ARG A 81 -0.42 0.95 -17.66
N PHE A 82 0.33 0.48 -16.67
CA PHE A 82 -0.23 -0.06 -15.45
C PHE A 82 -0.97 1.03 -14.69
N ASP A 83 -2.20 0.72 -14.25
CA ASP A 83 -2.96 1.64 -13.42
C ASP A 83 -2.58 1.43 -11.96
N GLN A 84 -1.68 2.28 -11.48
CA GLN A 84 -1.22 2.29 -10.10
C GLN A 84 -2.36 2.51 -9.11
N GLU A 85 -3.41 3.24 -9.48
CA GLU A 85 -4.55 3.49 -8.61
C GLU A 85 -5.35 2.20 -8.38
N LEU A 86 -5.55 1.39 -9.44
CA LEU A 86 -6.19 0.08 -9.30
C LEU A 86 -5.35 -0.85 -8.42
N PHE A 87 -4.02 -0.85 -8.56
CA PHE A 87 -3.14 -1.65 -7.72
C PHE A 87 -3.29 -1.31 -6.25
N PHE A 88 -3.19 -0.02 -5.91
CA PHE A 88 -3.33 0.40 -4.52
C PHE A 88 -4.74 0.16 -4.00
N MET A 89 -5.77 0.39 -4.82
CA MET A 89 -7.15 0.15 -4.43
C MET A 89 -7.43 -1.32 -4.11
N TYR A 90 -6.85 -2.27 -4.83
CA TYR A 90 -7.12 -3.70 -4.62
C TYR A 90 -6.17 -4.39 -3.64
N LEU A 91 -4.86 -4.10 -3.70
CA LEU A 91 -3.85 -4.85 -2.92
C LEU A 91 -3.56 -4.24 -1.56
N LEU A 92 -3.65 -2.91 -1.43
CA LEU A 92 -3.30 -2.23 -0.19
C LEU A 92 -4.29 -2.52 0.96
N PRO A 93 -5.63 -2.50 0.76
CA PRO A 93 -6.56 -2.66 1.87
C PRO A 93 -6.44 -4.00 2.60
N PRO A 94 -6.33 -5.17 1.91
CA PRO A 94 -6.13 -6.44 2.60
C PRO A 94 -4.84 -6.51 3.42
N ILE A 95 -3.74 -5.96 2.89
CA ILE A 95 -2.43 -5.95 3.56
C ILE A 95 -2.51 -5.12 4.85
N ILE A 96 -3.05 -3.90 4.75
CA ILE A 96 -3.15 -2.97 5.88
C ILE A 96 -4.17 -3.45 6.91
N PHE A 97 -5.29 -4.03 6.46
CA PHE A 97 -6.27 -4.65 7.35
C PHE A 97 -5.63 -5.77 8.18
N ASN A 98 -4.89 -6.66 7.53
CA ASN A 98 -4.19 -7.76 8.18
C ASN A 98 -3.18 -7.25 9.21
N ALA A 99 -2.36 -6.25 8.85
CA ALA A 99 -1.43 -5.61 9.77
C ALA A 99 -2.17 -5.02 10.99
N GLY A 100 -3.24 -4.24 10.77
CA GLY A 100 -4.04 -3.67 11.85
C GLY A 100 -4.71 -4.72 12.74
N PHE A 101 -5.16 -5.83 12.15
CA PHE A 101 -5.80 -6.92 12.88
C PHE A 101 -4.81 -7.66 13.79
N GLN A 102 -3.56 -7.83 13.35
CA GLN A 102 -2.55 -8.57 14.08
C GLN A 102 -1.77 -7.74 15.11
N VAL A 103 -1.69 -6.42 14.93
CA VAL A 103 -0.87 -5.53 15.77
C VAL A 103 -1.11 -5.75 17.27
N LYS A 104 0.00 -5.81 18.05
CA LYS A 104 -0.05 -5.89 19.52
C LYS A 104 -0.48 -4.54 20.09
N LYS A 105 -1.81 -4.30 20.11
CA LYS A 105 -2.49 -3.03 20.47
C LYS A 105 -1.90 -2.33 21.69
N LYS A 106 -1.65 -3.07 22.78
CA LYS A 106 -1.09 -2.50 24.02
C LYS A 106 0.26 -1.81 23.78
N GLN A 107 1.14 -2.41 22.97
CA GLN A 107 2.46 -1.86 22.66
C GLN A 107 2.36 -0.72 21.64
N PHE A 108 1.46 -0.84 20.66
CA PHE A 108 1.19 0.21 19.68
C PHE A 108 0.70 1.49 20.37
N PHE A 109 -0.35 1.41 21.20
CA PHE A 109 -0.90 2.58 21.90
C PHE A 109 0.06 3.13 22.98
N HIS A 110 0.89 2.29 23.59
CA HIS A 110 1.91 2.77 24.53
C HIS A 110 3.01 3.60 23.84
N ASN A 111 3.34 3.29 22.59
CA ASN A 111 4.37 4.01 21.81
C ASN A 111 3.76 4.95 20.75
N PHE A 112 2.46 5.21 20.81
CA PHE A 112 1.74 5.96 19.78
C PHE A 112 2.29 7.37 19.58
N LEU A 113 2.68 8.04 20.67
CA LEU A 113 3.32 9.35 20.60
C LEU A 113 4.67 9.29 19.86
N THR A 114 5.44 8.22 20.04
CA THR A 114 6.71 8.01 19.32
C THR A 114 6.48 7.82 17.84
N ILE A 115 5.44 7.06 17.47
CA ILE A 115 5.03 6.86 16.08
C ILE A 115 4.68 8.20 15.43
N LEU A 116 3.84 9.02 16.08
CA LEU A 116 3.49 10.34 15.59
C LEU A 116 4.70 11.27 15.49
N LEU A 117 5.60 11.22 16.48
CA LEU A 117 6.82 12.02 16.47
C LEU A 117 7.69 11.67 15.25
N PHE A 118 7.94 10.38 15.01
CA PHE A 118 8.76 9.97 13.86
C PHE A 118 8.07 10.25 12.52
N GLY A 119 6.79 9.92 12.38
CA GLY A 119 6.07 10.14 11.12
C GLY A 119 5.81 11.61 10.77
N ILE A 120 5.68 12.51 11.77
CA ILE A 120 5.47 13.94 11.52
C ILE A 120 6.79 14.69 11.54
N VAL A 121 7.49 14.68 12.69
CA VAL A 121 8.70 15.49 12.87
C VAL A 121 9.83 14.95 12.00
N GLY A 122 9.96 13.63 11.89
CA GLY A 122 10.92 13.01 10.97
C GLY A 122 10.69 13.47 9.53
N ILE A 123 9.43 13.62 9.11
CA ILE A 123 9.12 14.11 7.77
C ILE A 123 9.51 15.55 7.55
N PHE A 124 9.18 16.45 8.47
CA PHE A 124 9.61 17.84 8.35
C PHE A 124 11.14 17.99 8.32
N ILE A 125 11.86 17.17 9.09
CA ILE A 125 13.32 17.15 9.07
C ILE A 125 13.84 16.65 7.71
N SER A 126 13.37 15.49 7.24
CA SER A 126 13.76 14.91 5.95
C SER A 126 13.44 15.86 4.80
N PHE A 127 12.23 16.43 4.78
CA PHE A 127 11.79 17.44 3.84
C PHE A 127 12.75 18.64 3.79
N ALA A 128 13.10 19.20 4.94
CA ALA A 128 13.98 20.37 5.01
C ALA A 128 15.39 20.03 4.50
N ILE A 129 15.93 18.88 4.88
CA ILE A 129 17.27 18.42 4.46
C ILE A 129 17.30 18.18 2.94
N ILE A 130 16.31 17.45 2.39
CA ILE A 130 16.27 17.09 0.97
C ILE A 130 16.00 18.34 0.11
N SER A 131 15.07 19.21 0.51
CA SER A 131 14.78 20.45 -0.21
C SER A 131 15.99 21.40 -0.22
N ALA A 132 16.63 21.62 0.93
CA ALA A 132 17.82 22.47 1.00
C ALA A 132 19.04 21.84 0.31
N GLY A 133 19.17 20.51 0.38
CA GLY A 133 20.21 19.74 -0.29
C GLY A 133 20.11 19.84 -1.81
N SER A 134 18.91 19.57 -2.35
CA SER A 134 18.61 19.68 -3.79
C SER A 134 18.83 21.10 -4.32
N TRP A 135 18.35 22.13 -3.62
CA TRP A 135 18.57 23.55 -3.95
C TRP A 135 20.07 23.90 -4.07
N LYS A 136 20.93 23.38 -3.19
CA LYS A 136 22.37 23.65 -3.22
C LYS A 136 23.16 22.78 -4.19
N LEU A 137 22.72 21.54 -4.41
CA LEU A 137 23.49 20.54 -5.16
C LEU A 137 23.15 20.55 -6.64
N PHE A 138 21.87 20.66 -7.03
CA PHE A 138 21.45 20.55 -8.43
C PHE A 138 22.07 21.62 -9.33
N PRO A 139 22.16 22.91 -8.92
CA PRO A 139 22.85 23.92 -9.71
C PRO A 139 24.34 23.60 -9.93
N LYS A 140 25.00 22.90 -9.01
CA LYS A 140 26.42 22.51 -9.15
C LYS A 140 26.64 21.35 -10.12
N ILE A 141 25.62 20.51 -10.31
CA ILE A 141 25.66 19.35 -11.23
C ILE A 141 25.23 19.77 -12.65
N GLY A 142 24.80 21.03 -12.83
CA GLY A 142 24.32 21.54 -14.12
C GLY A 142 22.82 21.36 -14.35
N PHE A 143 22.07 20.89 -13.35
CA PHE A 143 20.60 20.92 -13.35
C PHE A 143 20.13 22.31 -12.92
N THR A 144 19.92 23.20 -13.90
CA THR A 144 19.38 24.55 -13.70
C THR A 144 17.97 24.64 -14.32
N GLY A 145 17.11 25.48 -13.72
CA GLY A 145 15.76 25.74 -14.25
C GLY A 145 14.60 25.31 -13.34
N LEU A 146 14.88 24.66 -12.21
CA LEU A 146 13.84 24.36 -11.22
C LEU A 146 13.50 25.59 -10.36
N SER A 147 12.21 25.82 -10.17
CA SER A 147 11.62 26.80 -9.28
C SER A 147 11.74 26.36 -7.81
N ILE A 148 11.63 27.32 -6.88
CA ILE A 148 11.62 27.04 -5.42
C ILE A 148 10.53 26.02 -5.06
N GLN A 149 9.35 26.12 -5.69
CA GLN A 149 8.23 25.22 -5.44
C GLN A 149 8.58 23.78 -5.84
N GLU A 150 9.29 23.58 -6.95
CA GLU A 150 9.71 22.24 -7.40
C GLU A 150 10.75 21.62 -6.46
N TYR A 151 11.69 22.39 -5.92
CA TYR A 151 12.63 21.88 -4.92
C TYR A 151 11.94 21.47 -3.62
N LEU A 152 10.94 22.25 -3.17
CA LEU A 152 10.13 21.88 -2.01
C LEU A 152 9.27 20.65 -2.31
N ALA A 153 8.60 20.61 -3.46
CA ALA A 153 7.79 19.47 -3.88
C ALA A 153 8.64 18.18 -3.93
N LEU A 154 9.87 18.28 -4.44
CA LEU A 154 10.84 17.19 -4.44
C LEU A 154 11.18 16.73 -3.02
N GLY A 155 11.43 17.65 -2.10
CA GLY A 155 11.64 17.31 -0.70
C GLY A 155 10.44 16.60 -0.06
N ALA A 156 9.20 17.00 -0.40
CA ALA A 156 8.00 16.38 0.17
C ALA A 156 7.75 14.98 -0.37
N ILE A 157 8.03 14.74 -1.66
CA ILE A 157 7.93 13.42 -2.28
C ILE A 157 8.98 12.47 -1.67
N PHE A 158 10.25 12.88 -1.62
CA PHE A 158 11.34 12.02 -1.15
C PHE A 158 11.46 11.91 0.37
N SER A 159 10.69 12.69 1.14
CA SER A 159 10.70 12.55 2.58
C SER A 159 10.02 11.27 3.04
N SER A 160 9.05 10.74 2.27
CA SER A 160 8.38 9.49 2.65
C SER A 160 9.27 8.26 2.50
N THR A 161 9.21 7.37 3.48
CA THR A 161 9.99 6.14 3.56
C THR A 161 9.10 4.94 3.34
N ASP A 162 9.47 4.08 2.38
CA ASP A 162 8.79 2.81 2.18
C ASP A 162 9.21 1.81 3.27
N THR A 163 8.23 1.39 4.07
CA THR A 163 8.42 0.45 5.18
C THR A 163 8.12 -1.00 4.79
N VAL A 164 7.61 -1.26 3.58
CA VAL A 164 7.22 -2.61 3.16
C VAL A 164 8.41 -3.56 3.15
N CYS A 165 9.53 -3.15 2.55
CA CYS A 165 10.74 -3.99 2.47
C CYS A 165 11.34 -4.29 3.85
N THR A 166 11.27 -3.36 4.80
CA THR A 166 11.79 -3.57 6.15
C THR A 166 10.87 -4.48 6.96
N LEU A 167 9.55 -4.34 6.78
CA LEU A 167 8.55 -5.20 7.42
C LEU A 167 8.62 -6.65 6.92
N GLN A 168 9.06 -6.89 5.69
CA GLN A 168 9.30 -8.27 5.18
C GLN A 168 10.41 -9.01 5.95
N VAL A 169 11.38 -8.27 6.53
CA VAL A 169 12.48 -8.86 7.30
C VAL A 169 12.16 -8.91 8.81
N LEU A 170 11.21 -8.10 9.27
CA LEU A 170 10.83 -7.97 10.67
C LEU A 170 9.67 -8.90 11.02
N HIS A 171 9.95 -9.95 11.80
CA HIS A 171 8.89 -10.79 12.35
C HIS A 171 8.19 -10.13 13.55
N GLN A 172 6.86 -10.07 13.49
CA GLN A 172 6.02 -9.45 14.52
C GLN A 172 6.07 -10.22 15.86
N ASP A 173 6.36 -11.51 15.83
CA ASP A 173 6.47 -12.32 17.05
C ASP A 173 7.77 -12.07 17.80
N ASP A 174 8.89 -11.95 17.10
CA ASP A 174 10.21 -11.71 17.67
C ASP A 174 10.38 -10.25 18.15
N THR A 175 9.97 -9.28 17.32
CA THR A 175 10.23 -7.85 17.58
C THR A 175 8.97 -6.97 17.44
N PRO A 176 7.90 -7.25 18.23
CA PRO A 176 6.61 -6.60 18.04
C PRO A 176 6.63 -5.08 18.25
N ARG A 177 7.52 -4.58 19.11
CA ARG A 177 7.69 -3.14 19.33
C ARG A 177 8.24 -2.46 18.08
N LEU A 178 9.30 -3.04 17.49
CA LEU A 178 9.95 -2.47 16.31
C LEU A 178 9.03 -2.55 15.10
N TYR A 179 8.37 -3.69 14.89
CA TYR A 179 7.36 -3.86 13.85
C TYR A 179 6.26 -2.78 13.96
N SER A 180 5.68 -2.59 15.14
CA SER A 180 4.61 -1.61 15.35
C SER A 180 5.08 -0.17 15.14
N LEU A 181 6.32 0.14 15.51
CA LEU A 181 6.92 1.46 15.31
C LEU A 181 7.16 1.76 13.83
N VAL A 182 7.83 0.85 13.11
CA VAL A 182 8.16 1.00 11.69
C VAL A 182 6.88 1.06 10.86
N PHE A 183 5.95 0.13 11.06
CA PHE A 183 4.67 0.15 10.36
C PHE A 183 3.89 1.45 10.61
N GLY A 184 3.75 1.84 11.88
CA GLY A 184 3.01 3.04 12.23
C GLY A 184 3.66 4.31 11.70
N GLU A 185 4.99 4.38 11.72
CA GLU A 185 5.76 5.49 11.17
C GLU A 185 5.51 5.62 9.67
N GLY A 186 5.62 4.53 8.90
CA GLY A 186 5.35 4.54 7.45
C GLY A 186 3.94 5.05 7.10
N VAL A 187 2.91 4.61 7.83
CA VAL A 187 1.53 5.08 7.57
C VAL A 187 1.36 6.57 7.89
N VAL A 188 1.89 7.04 9.01
CA VAL A 188 1.81 8.46 9.40
C VAL A 188 2.64 9.32 8.44
N ASN A 189 3.77 8.79 8.00
CA ASN A 189 4.66 9.41 7.06
C ASN A 189 3.97 9.65 5.71
N ASP A 190 3.36 8.63 5.11
CA ASP A 190 2.63 8.75 3.84
C ASP A 190 1.52 9.80 3.91
N ALA A 191 0.77 9.84 5.02
CA ALA A 191 -0.24 10.86 5.24
C ALA A 191 0.37 12.27 5.42
N THR A 192 1.52 12.40 6.06
CA THR A 192 2.18 13.69 6.29
C THR A 192 2.79 14.24 4.99
N SER A 193 3.45 13.39 4.20
CA SER A 193 4.09 13.77 2.94
C SER A 193 3.09 14.26 1.91
N ILE A 194 1.92 13.61 1.78
CA ILE A 194 0.87 14.06 0.85
C ILE A 194 0.25 15.40 1.27
N VAL A 195 0.04 15.63 2.57
CA VAL A 195 -0.44 16.91 3.09
C VAL A 195 0.58 18.01 2.83
N LEU A 196 1.85 17.71 3.06
CA LEU A 196 2.95 18.65 2.81
C LEU A 196 3.07 18.99 1.32
N PHE A 197 3.02 17.97 0.45
CA PHE A 197 3.03 18.16 -1.00
C PHE A 197 1.85 19.03 -1.48
N ASN A 198 0.63 18.71 -1.04
CA ASN A 198 -0.56 19.49 -1.38
C ASN A 198 -0.50 20.93 -0.87
N ALA A 199 0.10 21.15 0.30
CA ALA A 199 0.33 22.50 0.81
C ALA A 199 1.31 23.27 -0.08
N ILE A 200 2.41 22.65 -0.49
CA ILE A 200 3.42 23.26 -1.37
C ILE A 200 2.82 23.62 -2.73
N GLN A 201 1.97 22.77 -3.31
CA GLN A 201 1.29 23.08 -4.57
C GLN A 201 0.34 24.27 -4.45
N LYS A 202 -0.18 24.55 -3.25
CA LYS A 202 -1.05 25.69 -2.95
C LYS A 202 -0.27 26.91 -2.44
N LEU A 203 1.04 26.81 -2.22
CA LEU A 203 1.87 27.93 -1.77
C LEU A 203 2.02 28.95 -2.90
N ASP A 204 1.43 30.11 -2.70
CA ASP A 204 1.77 31.30 -3.48
C ASP A 204 3.04 31.91 -2.89
N VAL A 205 4.16 31.79 -3.61
CA VAL A 205 5.51 32.21 -3.15
C VAL A 205 5.56 33.71 -2.80
N SER A 206 4.60 34.50 -3.29
CA SER A 206 4.46 35.91 -3.01
C SER A 206 3.88 36.24 -1.61
N LYS A 207 3.28 35.25 -0.92
CA LYS A 207 2.66 35.37 0.40
C LYS A 207 3.12 34.23 1.31
N LEU A 208 4.39 34.26 1.69
CA LEU A 208 4.95 33.35 2.68
C LEU A 208 4.40 33.71 4.07
N GLU A 209 3.20 33.21 4.38
CA GLU A 209 2.62 33.36 5.71
C GLU A 209 3.25 32.34 6.67
N GLY A 210 3.77 32.82 7.81
CA GLY A 210 4.25 31.95 8.90
C GLY A 210 3.18 30.99 9.44
N TRP A 211 1.91 31.20 9.09
CA TRP A 211 0.78 30.32 9.40
C TRP A 211 0.71 29.06 8.54
N ALA A 212 1.50 28.95 7.46
CA ALA A 212 1.47 27.79 6.57
C ALA A 212 1.79 26.48 7.31
N VAL A 213 2.79 26.48 8.20
CA VAL A 213 3.16 25.30 9.00
C VAL A 213 2.02 24.89 9.95
N LEU A 214 1.35 25.87 10.56
CA LEU A 214 0.21 25.62 11.45
C LEU A 214 -1.00 25.10 10.67
N HIS A 215 -1.24 25.61 9.46
CA HIS A 215 -2.29 25.12 8.57
C HIS A 215 -2.03 23.69 8.09
N VAL A 216 -0.77 23.36 7.72
CA VAL A 216 -0.34 22.00 7.38
C VAL A 216 -0.57 21.05 8.55
N PHE A 217 -0.14 21.44 9.75
CA PHE A 217 -0.35 20.65 10.96
C PHE A 217 -1.83 20.47 11.30
N GLY A 218 -2.65 21.52 11.15
CA GLY A 218 -4.09 21.45 11.35
C GLY A 218 -4.78 20.52 10.34
N HIS A 219 -4.39 20.57 9.07
CA HIS A 219 -4.91 19.68 8.04
C HIS A 219 -4.50 18.22 8.27
N PHE A 220 -3.26 17.98 8.72
CA PHE A 220 -2.83 16.65 9.15
C PHE A 220 -3.69 16.14 10.32
N LEU A 221 -3.88 16.94 11.37
CA LEU A 221 -4.71 16.55 12.51
C LEU A 221 -6.16 16.27 12.11
N TYR A 222 -6.71 17.05 11.18
CA TYR A 222 -8.03 16.84 10.62
C TYR A 222 -8.11 15.49 9.91
N LEU A 223 -7.22 15.22 8.95
CA LEU A 223 -7.20 13.95 8.20
C LEU A 223 -6.98 12.77 9.14
N PHE A 224 -6.02 12.88 10.06
CA PHE A 224 -5.72 11.83 11.02
C PHE A 224 -6.93 11.50 11.91
N SER A 225 -7.55 12.52 12.49
CA SER A 225 -8.67 12.33 13.42
C SER A 225 -9.91 11.79 12.72
N THR A 226 -10.30 12.37 11.57
CA THR A 226 -11.48 11.94 10.81
C THR A 226 -11.32 10.55 10.21
N SER A 227 -10.15 10.21 9.67
CA SER A 227 -9.84 8.87 9.16
C SER A 227 -9.89 7.82 10.27
N THR A 228 -9.38 8.16 11.46
CA THR A 228 -9.42 7.30 12.66
C THR A 228 -10.86 7.08 13.12
N ILE A 229 -11.66 8.14 13.22
CA ILE A 229 -13.08 8.05 13.63
C ILE A 229 -13.86 7.17 12.66
N LEU A 230 -13.68 7.35 11.35
CA LEU A 230 -14.33 6.54 10.33
C LEU A 230 -13.95 5.06 10.46
N GLY A 231 -12.65 4.77 10.65
CA GLY A 231 -12.16 3.41 10.83
C GLY A 231 -12.76 2.74 12.07
N ILE A 232 -12.80 3.47 13.19
CA ILE A 232 -13.42 2.99 14.42
C ILE A 232 -14.91 2.73 14.22
N ALA A 233 -15.64 3.65 13.58
CA ALA A 233 -17.07 3.53 13.33
C ALA A 233 -17.39 2.28 12.50
N ILE A 234 -16.66 2.03 11.41
CA ILE A 234 -16.87 0.87 10.54
C ILE A 234 -16.44 -0.43 11.23
N GLY A 235 -15.35 -0.41 12.01
CA GLY A 235 -14.92 -1.57 12.80
C GLY A 235 -15.93 -1.98 13.88
N LEU A 236 -16.54 -1.00 14.55
CA LEU A 236 -17.62 -1.23 15.52
C LEU A 236 -18.90 -1.70 14.84
N LEU A 237 -19.27 -1.10 13.70
CA LEU A 237 -20.41 -1.52 12.89
C LEU A 237 -20.26 -2.98 12.45
N THR A 238 -19.05 -3.37 12.03
CA THR A 238 -18.75 -4.76 11.64
C THR A 238 -18.87 -5.70 12.82
N SER A 239 -18.33 -5.31 13.98
CA SER A 239 -18.44 -6.10 15.21
C SER A 239 -19.90 -6.28 15.65
N TYR A 240 -20.73 -5.25 15.47
CA TYR A 240 -22.17 -5.31 15.70
C TYR A 240 -22.88 -6.22 14.69
N ALA A 241 -22.58 -6.08 13.40
CA ALA A 241 -23.14 -6.92 12.34
C ALA A 241 -22.84 -8.40 12.58
N LEU A 242 -21.60 -8.74 12.93
CA LEU A 242 -21.20 -10.10 13.29
C LEU A 242 -22.00 -10.61 14.51
N ARG A 243 -22.17 -9.77 15.54
CA ARG A 243 -22.96 -10.14 16.73
C ARG A 243 -24.44 -10.36 16.42
N VAL A 244 -25.05 -9.56 15.55
CA VAL A 244 -26.46 -9.75 15.14
C VAL A 244 -26.62 -11.03 14.33
N LEU A 245 -25.70 -11.29 13.40
CA LEU A 245 -25.72 -12.52 12.59
C LEU A 245 -25.46 -13.78 13.44
N TYR A 246 -24.69 -13.65 14.53
CA TYR A 246 -24.46 -14.73 15.50
C TYR A 246 -25.76 -15.26 16.14
N PHE A 247 -26.76 -14.41 16.38
CA PHE A 247 -28.05 -14.83 16.95
C PHE A 247 -28.89 -15.71 16.00
N GLY A 248 -28.55 -15.79 14.71
CA GLY A 248 -29.32 -16.49 13.67
C GLY A 248 -28.99 -17.98 13.45
N SER A 249 -28.19 -18.62 14.32
CA SER A 249 -27.92 -20.08 14.35
C SER A 249 -27.19 -20.70 13.14
N ARG A 250 -26.62 -19.93 12.20
CA ARG A 250 -25.85 -20.45 11.07
C ARG A 250 -24.39 -20.02 11.14
N HIS A 251 -23.57 -20.86 11.76
CA HIS A 251 -22.11 -20.68 11.81
C HIS A 251 -21.46 -21.13 10.49
N SER A 252 -20.74 -20.23 9.85
CA SER A 252 -19.82 -20.57 8.76
C SER A 252 -18.62 -19.65 8.86
N THR A 253 -17.46 -20.20 9.19
CA THR A 253 -16.19 -19.46 9.37
C THR A 253 -15.85 -18.61 8.14
N ASP A 254 -16.10 -19.13 6.95
CA ASP A 254 -15.83 -18.43 5.68
C ASP A 254 -16.64 -17.14 5.55
N ARG A 255 -17.88 -17.12 6.05
CA ARG A 255 -18.75 -15.93 5.98
C ARG A 255 -18.31 -14.85 6.96
N GLU A 256 -17.84 -15.23 8.14
CA GLU A 256 -17.33 -14.30 9.15
C GLU A 256 -16.08 -13.59 8.62
N ILE A 257 -15.16 -14.35 8.01
CA ILE A 257 -13.92 -13.82 7.41
C ILE A 257 -14.24 -12.95 6.19
N ALA A 258 -15.10 -13.42 5.29
CA ALA A 258 -15.51 -12.65 4.12
C ALA A 258 -16.15 -11.30 4.50
N LEU A 259 -17.00 -11.28 5.54
CA LEU A 259 -17.58 -10.04 6.06
C LEU A 259 -16.52 -9.09 6.65
N MET A 260 -15.56 -9.61 7.41
CA MET A 260 -14.48 -8.78 7.95
C MET A 260 -13.65 -8.11 6.85
N VAL A 261 -13.25 -8.89 5.82
CA VAL A 261 -12.47 -8.38 4.68
C VAL A 261 -13.30 -7.38 3.86
N LEU A 262 -14.57 -7.69 3.56
CA LEU A 262 -15.43 -6.81 2.78
C LEU A 262 -15.69 -5.47 3.49
N MET A 263 -15.90 -5.50 4.80
CA MET A 263 -16.11 -4.29 5.60
C MET A 263 -14.82 -3.48 5.76
N ALA A 264 -13.65 -4.13 5.83
CA ALA A 264 -12.37 -3.45 5.78
C ALA A 264 -12.17 -2.74 4.43
N TYR A 265 -12.48 -3.42 3.31
CA TYR A 265 -12.44 -2.82 1.98
C TYR A 265 -13.42 -1.65 1.84
N LEU A 266 -14.65 -1.80 2.36
CA LEU A 266 -15.63 -0.71 2.40
C LEU A 266 -15.09 0.51 3.15
N SER A 267 -14.38 0.30 4.26
CA SER A 267 -13.77 1.38 5.02
C SER A 267 -12.72 2.16 4.23
N TYR A 268 -11.93 1.46 3.41
CA TYR A 268 -10.98 2.10 2.48
C TYR A 268 -11.71 2.98 1.47
N MET A 269 -12.69 2.40 0.76
CA MET A 269 -13.41 3.10 -0.30
C MET A 269 -14.17 4.31 0.21
N MET A 270 -14.78 4.21 1.40
CA MET A 270 -15.46 5.35 2.02
C MET A 270 -14.50 6.48 2.39
N ALA A 271 -13.29 6.16 2.83
CA ALA A 271 -12.27 7.14 3.13
C ALA A 271 -11.79 7.85 1.86
N GLU A 272 -11.45 7.10 0.81
CA GLU A 272 -11.03 7.66 -0.49
C GLU A 272 -12.11 8.57 -1.09
N LEU A 273 -13.39 8.15 -1.07
CA LEU A 273 -14.52 8.98 -1.52
C LEU A 273 -14.68 10.26 -0.72
N SER A 274 -14.28 10.24 0.56
CA SER A 274 -14.35 11.39 1.46
C SER A 274 -13.07 12.24 1.46
N GLN A 275 -12.10 11.94 0.58
CA GLN A 275 -10.76 12.55 0.55
C GLN A 275 -10.00 12.42 1.89
N LEU A 276 -10.23 11.33 2.60
CA LEU A 276 -9.55 10.94 3.84
C LEU A 276 -8.44 9.92 3.54
N SER A 277 -7.63 9.58 4.55
CA SER A 277 -6.58 8.57 4.38
C SER A 277 -7.17 7.17 4.49
N GLY A 278 -7.35 6.50 3.34
CA GLY A 278 -7.85 5.12 3.30
C GLY A 278 -6.98 4.15 4.10
N ILE A 279 -5.65 4.32 4.04
CA ILE A 279 -4.68 3.50 4.79
C ILE A 279 -4.92 3.59 6.30
N LEU A 280 -5.02 4.82 6.84
CA LEU A 280 -5.30 5.04 8.26
C LEU A 280 -6.66 4.47 8.66
N THR A 281 -7.70 4.70 7.84
CA THR A 281 -9.05 4.21 8.13
C THR A 281 -9.11 2.68 8.20
N VAL A 282 -8.56 1.96 7.22
CA VAL A 282 -8.54 0.49 7.21
C VAL A 282 -7.74 -0.07 8.39
N PHE A 283 -6.61 0.57 8.72
CA PHE A 283 -5.78 0.13 9.82
C PHE A 283 -6.51 0.19 11.17
N PHE A 284 -7.12 1.33 11.49
CA PHE A 284 -7.90 1.47 12.73
C PHE A 284 -9.16 0.59 12.72
N CYS A 285 -9.79 0.40 11.55
CA CYS A 285 -10.86 -0.56 11.36
C CYS A 285 -10.41 -1.99 11.76
N GLY A 286 -9.26 -2.44 11.27
CA GLY A 286 -8.64 -3.72 11.63
C GLY A 286 -8.33 -3.85 13.12
N ILE A 287 -7.76 -2.81 13.76
CA ILE A 287 -7.49 -2.79 15.21
C ILE A 287 -8.78 -3.00 16.02
N VAL A 288 -9.84 -2.27 15.66
CA VAL A 288 -11.14 -2.33 16.36
C VAL A 288 -11.80 -3.68 16.15
N MET A 289 -11.82 -4.20 14.92
CA MET A 289 -12.33 -5.56 14.66
C MET A 289 -11.55 -6.61 15.45
N SER A 290 -10.22 -6.52 15.47
CA SER A 290 -9.38 -7.41 16.27
C SER A 290 -9.70 -7.33 17.77
N HIS A 291 -10.19 -6.20 18.28
CA HIS A 291 -10.52 -6.05 19.71
C HIS A 291 -11.93 -6.53 20.03
N TYR A 292 -12.91 -6.15 19.23
CA TYR A 292 -14.32 -6.39 19.52
C TYR A 292 -14.90 -7.58 18.76
N ALA A 293 -14.54 -7.77 17.49
CA ALA A 293 -14.98 -8.93 16.72
C ALA A 293 -14.27 -10.21 17.18
N TRP A 294 -13.01 -10.15 17.64
CA TRP A 294 -12.29 -11.33 18.14
C TRP A 294 -13.05 -12.11 19.21
N HIS A 295 -13.76 -11.41 20.11
CA HIS A 295 -14.57 -12.06 21.14
C HIS A 295 -15.92 -12.59 20.63
N ASN A 296 -16.41 -12.08 19.51
CA ASN A 296 -17.69 -12.45 18.90
C ASN A 296 -17.57 -13.51 17.79
N VAL A 297 -16.35 -13.81 17.36
CA VAL A 297 -16.02 -14.75 16.29
C VAL A 297 -15.73 -16.14 16.87
N THR A 298 -16.12 -17.20 16.14
CA THR A 298 -15.97 -18.61 16.57
C THR A 298 -14.49 -18.99 16.74
N GLU A 299 -14.21 -20.01 17.57
CA GLU A 299 -12.84 -20.44 17.87
C GLU A 299 -12.07 -20.90 16.62
N ASN A 300 -12.76 -21.58 15.69
CA ASN A 300 -12.22 -21.93 14.38
C ASN A 300 -11.92 -20.69 13.53
N SER A 301 -12.77 -19.67 13.54
CA SER A 301 -12.50 -18.42 12.81
C SER A 301 -11.36 -17.60 13.44
N ARG A 302 -11.13 -17.66 14.77
CA ARG A 302 -9.96 -17.05 15.42
C ARG A 302 -8.66 -17.72 15.00
N ILE A 303 -8.71 -19.05 14.86
CA ILE A 303 -7.64 -19.87 14.28
C ILE A 303 -7.49 -19.47 12.81
N THR A 304 -8.51 -19.59 11.95
CA THR A 304 -8.43 -19.29 10.51
C THR A 304 -8.18 -17.80 10.16
N THR A 305 -8.39 -16.84 11.06
CA THR A 305 -7.95 -15.44 10.85
C THR A 305 -6.47 -15.27 11.19
N ARG A 306 -5.91 -16.14 12.03
CA ARG A 306 -4.50 -16.19 12.43
C ARG A 306 -3.66 -17.15 11.59
N TYR A 307 -4.27 -18.19 11.01
CA TYR A 307 -3.62 -19.24 10.23
C TYR A 307 -3.34 -18.97 8.74
N PRO A 308 -3.85 -17.92 8.06
CA PRO A 308 -3.27 -17.50 6.78
C PRO A 308 -1.82 -17.02 7.00
N VAL A 309 -1.44 -16.76 8.26
CA VAL A 309 -0.15 -16.19 8.66
C VAL A 309 0.83 -17.28 9.06
N ASN A 310 0.43 -18.27 9.86
CA ASN A 310 1.34 -19.38 10.22
C ASN A 310 1.49 -20.45 9.12
N ALA A 311 0.58 -20.51 8.13
CA ALA A 311 0.77 -21.32 6.93
C ALA A 311 1.71 -20.63 5.91
N CYS A 312 1.77 -19.30 5.93
CA CYS A 312 2.77 -18.53 5.18
C CYS A 312 4.17 -18.65 5.82
N ASP A 313 4.25 -18.84 7.15
CA ASP A 313 5.53 -18.92 7.87
C ASP A 313 6.08 -20.35 8.11
N ARG A 314 5.37 -21.44 7.72
CA ARG A 314 5.86 -22.79 8.06
C ARG A 314 5.69 -23.93 7.06
N GLN A 315 5.15 -23.71 5.87
CA GLN A 315 5.24 -24.70 4.78
C GLN A 315 4.80 -24.08 3.45
N ASN A 316 5.75 -23.78 2.56
CA ASN A 316 5.65 -23.97 1.11
C ASN A 316 4.32 -23.68 0.36
N TRP A 317 3.52 -22.70 0.79
CA TRP A 317 2.26 -22.37 0.12
C TRP A 317 2.36 -21.01 -0.58
N ASN A 318 2.51 -21.11 -1.90
CA ASN A 318 2.53 -20.03 -2.89
C ASN A 318 1.46 -18.96 -2.64
N VAL A 319 1.87 -17.69 -2.80
CA VAL A 319 1.03 -16.49 -2.89
C VAL A 319 -0.18 -16.66 -3.85
N ALA A 320 -0.07 -17.60 -4.81
CA ALA A 320 -1.14 -17.99 -5.71
C ALA A 320 -2.39 -18.62 -5.02
N ASN A 321 -2.25 -19.26 -3.86
CA ASN A 321 -3.39 -19.93 -3.20
C ASN A 321 -4.24 -19.00 -2.31
N CYS A 322 -3.71 -17.86 -1.86
CA CYS A 322 -4.53 -16.85 -1.18
C CYS A 322 -5.50 -16.14 -2.14
N LEU A 323 -5.13 -15.99 -3.42
CA LEU A 323 -6.03 -15.44 -4.45
C LEU A 323 -7.07 -16.47 -4.92
N LEU A 324 -6.79 -17.77 -4.80
CA LEU A 324 -7.73 -18.84 -5.15
C LEU A 324 -8.76 -19.16 -4.06
N TYR A 325 -8.57 -18.75 -2.81
CA TYR A 325 -9.62 -18.86 -1.77
C TYR A 325 -10.73 -17.79 -1.89
N PHE A 326 -10.56 -16.82 -2.80
CA PHE A 326 -11.56 -15.80 -3.15
C PHE A 326 -12.18 -16.00 -4.55
N ASN A 327 -12.00 -17.18 -5.17
CA ASN A 327 -12.79 -17.65 -6.32
C ASN A 327 -13.48 -18.97 -5.99
#